data_AF-A0A136I335-F1
#
_entry.id   AF-A0A136I335-F1
#
_cell.length_a   1.000
_cell.length_b   1.000
_cell.length_c   1.000
_cell.angle_alpha   90.00
_cell.angle_beta   90.00
_cell.angle_gamma   90.00
#
_symmetry.space_group_name_H-M   'P 1'
#
loop_
_entity.id
_entity.type
_entity.pdbx_description
1 polymer ?
#
loop_
_entity_poly.entity_id
_entity_poly.type
_entity_poly.pdbx_seq_one_letter_code
_entity_poly.pdbx_strand_id
1 'polypeptide(L)'
;MKLAQWIQGIVYLGLLSNLWGCIATENLVHVPEHSHMASVDDYNTALHRQTVHIFNPMPIDNRVAQFRLEPRVEHLVFVIDQSSALDREFRGIDTRFYAKEVIRRFVKTMPNQSFSSTVITYNDAQNPQIFAPLDARFSVAPLLPSELENALSGDRASQHIEVQTLSVALDFVSELVGNLAGPSAVVLVTAWSQIDESVEHAVMRMRQRVSFAHNAHILMPESSAINWPHSQAGLCFYTIGVGNRMSRSRLENADSCGFSAAVDKVAQSSTMANFVESVLYKGPADEDRDGIYDYQDRCPNTQLGKIVDYSGCPRFPTNRFAQMEQ
;
A
#
# COMPACT_ATOMS: atom_id res chain seq x y z
N MET A 1 -3.62 -33.11 -78.90
CA MET A 1 -3.45 -31.92 -78.04
C MET A 1 -4.79 -31.37 -77.51
N LYS A 2 -5.68 -32.20 -76.95
CA LYS A 2 -6.91 -31.73 -76.26
C LYS A 2 -7.20 -32.45 -74.92
N LEU A 3 -6.32 -33.34 -74.47
CA LEU A 3 -6.47 -34.05 -73.18
C LEU A 3 -5.66 -33.41 -72.03
N ALA A 4 -4.61 -32.66 -72.33
CA ALA A 4 -3.72 -32.08 -71.32
C ALA A 4 -4.26 -30.80 -70.65
N GLN A 5 -5.16 -30.06 -71.31
CA GLN A 5 -5.78 -28.86 -70.74
C GLN A 5 -6.94 -29.15 -69.76
N TRP A 6 -7.49 -30.36 -69.78
CA TRP A 6 -8.57 -30.75 -68.87
C TRP A 6 -8.08 -31.14 -67.47
N ILE A 7 -6.83 -31.62 -67.36
CA ILE A 7 -6.28 -32.09 -66.08
C ILE A 7 -5.73 -30.93 -65.23
N GLN A 8 -5.26 -29.84 -65.84
CA GLN A 8 -4.80 -28.65 -65.09
C GLN A 8 -5.94 -27.82 -64.47
N GLY A 9 -7.16 -27.89 -65.03
CA GLY A 9 -8.33 -27.20 -64.46
C GLY A 9 -8.89 -27.84 -63.19
N ILE A 10 -8.78 -29.18 -63.07
CA ILE A 10 -9.33 -29.93 -61.93
C ILE A 10 -8.44 -29.79 -60.68
N VAL A 11 -7.12 -29.67 -60.87
CA VAL A 11 -6.18 -29.51 -59.74
C VAL A 11 -6.31 -28.13 -59.09
N TYR A 12 -6.61 -27.06 -59.85
CA TYR A 12 -6.84 -25.72 -59.29
C TYR A 12 -8.19 -25.59 -58.56
N LEU A 13 -9.21 -26.36 -58.95
CA LEU A 13 -10.50 -26.37 -58.24
C LEU A 13 -10.46 -27.15 -56.92
N GLY A 14 -9.56 -28.14 -56.80
CA GLY A 14 -9.36 -28.93 -55.57
C GLY A 14 -8.52 -28.24 -54.49
N LEU A 15 -7.69 -27.26 -54.86
CA LEU A 15 -6.82 -26.52 -53.92
C LEU A 15 -7.51 -25.30 -53.28
N LEU A 16 -8.57 -24.75 -53.89
CA LEU A 16 -9.35 -23.65 -53.32
C LEU A 16 -10.43 -24.10 -52.30
N SER A 17 -10.73 -25.40 -52.22
CA SER A 17 -11.74 -25.94 -51.28
C SER A 17 -11.17 -26.34 -49.91
N ASN A 18 -9.85 -26.26 -49.70
CA ASN A 18 -9.20 -26.63 -48.44
C ASN A 18 -8.85 -25.44 -47.53
N LEU A 19 -9.26 -24.21 -47.87
CA LEU A 19 -9.01 -23.00 -47.05
C LEU A 19 -10.26 -22.41 -46.40
N TRP A 20 -11.42 -23.09 -46.48
CA TRP A 20 -12.68 -22.63 -45.88
C TRP A 20 -13.07 -23.44 -44.63
N GLY A 21 -12.07 -23.86 -43.87
CA GLY A 21 -12.23 -24.76 -42.72
C GLY A 21 -11.69 -24.20 -41.42
N CYS A 22 -11.94 -22.92 -41.10
CA CYS A 22 -11.77 -22.34 -39.76
C CYS A 22 -12.65 -21.09 -39.61
N ILE A 23 -13.99 -21.23 -39.77
CA ILE A 23 -14.91 -20.25 -39.20
C ILE A 23 -15.28 -20.80 -37.82
N ALA A 24 -14.86 -20.07 -36.79
CA ALA A 24 -15.07 -20.39 -35.39
C ALA A 24 -16.54 -20.74 -35.11
N THR A 25 -16.78 -21.96 -34.64
CA THR A 25 -18.03 -22.34 -33.98
C THR A 25 -17.92 -21.93 -32.51
N GLU A 26 -17.84 -20.63 -32.26
CA GLU A 26 -18.05 -20.11 -30.92
C GLU A 26 -19.58 -20.08 -30.69
N ASN A 27 -20.05 -20.84 -29.70
CA ASN A 27 -21.44 -20.78 -29.28
C ASN A 27 -21.70 -19.35 -28.80
N LEU A 28 -22.41 -18.56 -29.60
CA LEU A 28 -22.96 -17.29 -29.15
C LEU A 28 -23.88 -17.58 -27.96
N VAL A 29 -23.39 -17.24 -26.76
CA VAL A 29 -24.19 -17.29 -25.54
C VAL A 29 -25.33 -16.30 -25.74
N HIS A 30 -26.54 -16.83 -25.93
CA HIS A 30 -27.74 -16.03 -26.12
C HIS A 30 -28.12 -15.44 -24.76
N VAL A 31 -27.58 -14.26 -24.45
CA VAL A 31 -27.99 -13.50 -23.25
C VAL A 31 -29.37 -12.92 -23.53
N PRO A 32 -30.42 -13.27 -22.78
CA PRO A 32 -31.74 -12.68 -22.96
C PRO A 32 -31.66 -11.17 -22.68
N GLU A 33 -32.06 -10.37 -23.66
CA GLU A 33 -32.16 -8.92 -23.51
C GLU A 33 -33.34 -8.60 -22.59
N HIS A 34 -33.05 -8.31 -21.33
CA HIS A 34 -34.03 -7.77 -20.41
C HIS A 34 -33.99 -6.24 -20.48
N SER A 35 -34.99 -5.63 -21.12
CA SER A 35 -35.10 -4.17 -21.37
C SER A 35 -35.15 -3.28 -20.11
N HIS A 36 -34.98 -3.84 -18.91
CA HIS A 36 -35.12 -3.12 -17.64
C HIS A 36 -34.09 -3.49 -16.56
N MET A 37 -32.95 -4.13 -16.89
CA MET A 37 -31.97 -4.53 -15.86
C MET A 37 -30.91 -3.48 -15.47
N ALA A 38 -31.01 -2.25 -15.96
CA ALA A 38 -30.23 -1.14 -15.41
C ALA A 38 -30.99 0.18 -15.56
N SER A 39 -31.81 0.52 -14.56
CA SER A 39 -32.08 1.94 -14.31
C SER A 39 -30.78 2.52 -13.76
N VAL A 40 -30.12 3.36 -14.55
CA VAL A 40 -29.12 4.28 -14.00
C VAL A 40 -29.93 5.39 -13.32
N ASP A 41 -30.26 5.19 -12.05
CA ASP A 41 -30.82 6.27 -11.25
C ASP A 41 -29.80 7.42 -11.19
N ASP A 42 -30.28 8.66 -11.16
CA ASP A 42 -29.42 9.82 -10.95
C ASP A 42 -28.54 9.57 -9.73
N TYR A 43 -27.22 9.70 -9.91
CA TYR A 43 -26.25 9.42 -8.86
C TYR A 43 -26.62 10.24 -7.61
N ASN A 44 -27.00 9.56 -6.53
CA ASN A 44 -27.42 10.22 -5.30
C ASN A 44 -26.22 10.90 -4.63
N THR A 45 -25.95 12.14 -5.04
CA THR A 45 -24.90 12.99 -4.49
C THR A 45 -25.19 13.48 -3.07
N ALA A 46 -26.35 13.16 -2.47
CA ALA A 46 -26.64 13.54 -1.09
C ALA A 46 -25.67 12.89 -0.08
N LEU A 47 -25.10 11.71 -0.39
CA LEU A 47 -24.04 11.08 0.41
C LEU A 47 -22.72 11.88 0.40
N HIS A 48 -22.49 12.74 -0.60
CA HIS A 48 -21.38 13.70 -0.61
C HIS A 48 -21.66 14.96 0.23
N ARG A 49 -22.85 15.08 0.85
CA ARG A 49 -23.15 16.12 1.84
C ARG A 49 -22.83 15.71 3.29
N GLN A 50 -22.10 14.61 3.49
CA GLN A 50 -21.44 14.44 4.78
C GLN A 50 -20.38 15.54 4.89
N THR A 51 -20.54 16.40 5.89
CA THR A 51 -19.57 17.44 6.19
C THR A 51 -18.21 16.78 6.43
N VAL A 52 -17.25 17.01 5.54
CA VAL A 52 -15.84 16.59 5.71
C VAL A 52 -15.23 17.09 7.02
N HIS A 53 -15.88 18.08 7.63
CA HIS A 53 -15.51 18.72 8.88
C HIS A 53 -15.82 17.89 10.14
N ILE A 54 -16.79 16.97 10.10
CA ILE A 54 -17.12 16.13 11.26
C ILE A 54 -16.43 14.78 11.09
N PHE A 55 -15.54 14.46 12.04
CA PHE A 55 -14.83 13.19 12.07
C PHE A 55 -15.17 12.45 13.37
N ASN A 56 -15.85 11.32 13.25
CA ASN A 56 -16.05 10.40 14.36
C ASN A 56 -15.11 9.19 14.17
N PRO A 57 -14.04 9.04 14.96
CA PRO A 57 -13.09 7.95 14.75
C PRO A 57 -13.79 6.60 14.80
N MET A 58 -13.35 5.67 13.96
CA MET A 58 -13.89 4.32 13.90
C MET A 58 -12.77 3.35 14.30
N PRO A 59 -12.66 2.98 15.59
CA PRO A 59 -11.56 2.17 16.10
C PRO A 59 -11.44 0.84 15.36
N ILE A 60 -10.20 0.42 15.09
CA ILE A 60 -9.93 -0.83 14.35
C ILE A 60 -9.65 -2.03 15.25
N ASP A 61 -9.58 -1.84 16.58
CA ASP A 61 -9.21 -2.87 17.56
C ASP A 61 -10.06 -4.15 17.44
N ASN A 62 -11.39 -4.00 17.30
CA ASN A 62 -12.29 -5.13 17.15
C ASN A 62 -12.01 -5.93 15.87
N ARG A 63 -11.68 -5.23 14.78
CA ARG A 63 -11.39 -5.86 13.48
C ARG A 63 -10.04 -6.57 13.52
N VAL A 64 -9.03 -5.92 14.09
CA VAL A 64 -7.69 -6.49 14.32
C VAL A 64 -7.80 -7.78 15.13
N ALA A 65 -8.57 -7.75 16.24
CA ALA A 65 -8.78 -8.92 17.09
C ALA A 65 -9.58 -10.02 16.38
N GLN A 66 -10.67 -9.67 15.69
CA GLN A 66 -11.53 -10.63 15.00
C GLN A 66 -10.79 -11.40 13.91
N PHE A 67 -9.98 -10.70 13.11
CA PHE A 67 -9.28 -11.30 11.97
C PHE A 67 -7.84 -11.70 12.28
N ARG A 68 -7.38 -11.55 13.53
CA ARG A 68 -5.99 -11.80 13.94
C ARG A 68 -4.99 -11.15 12.97
N LEU A 69 -5.21 -9.87 12.70
CA LEU A 69 -4.35 -9.13 11.76
C LEU A 69 -2.93 -9.05 12.31
N GLU A 70 -1.95 -9.38 11.48
CA GLU A 70 -0.56 -9.34 11.91
C GLU A 70 0.01 -7.92 11.78
N PRO A 71 0.82 -7.44 12.74
CA PRO A 71 1.48 -6.14 12.65
C PRO A 71 2.39 -6.05 11.41
N ARG A 72 2.33 -4.93 10.71
CA ARG A 72 3.19 -4.63 9.55
C ARG A 72 4.38 -3.77 9.94
N VAL A 73 4.22 -2.88 10.92
CA VAL A 73 5.22 -1.86 11.26
C VAL A 73 5.42 -1.73 12.76
N GLU A 74 6.66 -1.47 13.14
CA GLU A 74 7.09 -1.17 14.50
C GLU A 74 7.31 0.34 14.68
N HIS A 75 7.84 0.99 13.63
CA HIS A 75 8.12 2.42 13.63
C HIS A 75 7.17 3.21 12.71
N LEU A 76 6.65 4.33 13.21
CA LEU A 76 5.76 5.25 12.49
C LEU A 76 6.35 6.65 12.43
N VAL A 77 6.68 7.11 11.23
CA VAL A 77 7.22 8.45 11.01
C VAL A 77 6.19 9.27 10.22
N PHE A 78 5.59 10.26 10.85
CA PHE A 78 4.70 11.20 10.18
C PHE A 78 5.50 12.39 9.68
N VAL A 79 5.39 12.70 8.39
CA VAL A 79 5.99 13.89 7.78
C VAL A 79 4.87 14.80 7.30
N ILE A 80 4.76 15.99 7.89
CA ILE A 80 3.70 16.94 7.60
C ILE A 80 4.31 18.15 6.92
N ASP A 81 3.98 18.34 5.65
CA ASP A 81 4.31 19.54 4.92
C ASP A 81 3.56 20.74 5.51
N GLN A 82 4.29 21.80 5.80
CA GLN A 82 3.83 23.10 6.27
C GLN A 82 4.40 24.23 5.39
N SER A 83 4.98 23.88 4.24
CA SER A 83 5.57 24.83 3.29
C SER A 83 4.52 25.76 2.67
N SER A 84 5.00 26.74 1.91
CA SER A 84 4.20 27.63 1.05
C SER A 84 3.36 26.89 0.00
N ALA A 85 3.68 25.63 -0.30
CA ALA A 85 2.89 24.80 -1.21
C ALA A 85 1.47 24.52 -0.70
N LEU A 86 1.27 24.61 0.63
CA LEU A 86 -0.01 24.45 1.33
C LEU A 86 -0.57 25.79 1.85
N ASP A 87 -0.14 26.93 1.30
CA ASP A 87 -0.65 28.26 1.67
C ASP A 87 -2.00 28.60 0.98
N ARG A 88 -2.81 27.58 0.69
CA ARG A 88 -4.11 27.71 0.02
C ARG A 88 -5.23 27.27 0.94
N GLU A 89 -6.45 27.66 0.60
CA GLU A 89 -7.63 27.09 1.20
C GLU A 89 -8.14 25.90 0.38
N PHE A 90 -8.51 24.83 1.07
CA PHE A 90 -9.24 23.71 0.50
C PHE A 90 -10.57 23.57 1.25
N ARG A 91 -11.69 23.77 0.54
CA ARG A 91 -13.05 23.75 1.12
C ARG A 91 -13.21 24.74 2.29
N GLY A 92 -12.59 25.92 2.18
CA GLY A 92 -12.66 26.99 3.20
C GLY A 92 -11.84 26.71 4.47
N ILE A 93 -10.90 25.76 4.42
CA ILE A 93 -9.95 25.49 5.50
C ILE A 93 -8.53 25.67 4.96
N ASP A 94 -7.68 26.31 5.76
CA ASP A 94 -6.23 26.37 5.54
C ASP A 94 -5.64 24.96 5.34
N THR A 95 -4.94 24.74 4.23
CA THR A 95 -4.42 23.41 3.91
C THR A 95 -3.29 22.91 4.81
N ARG A 96 -2.54 23.80 5.48
CA ARG A 96 -1.55 23.42 6.50
C ARG A 96 -2.23 22.90 7.75
N PHE A 97 -3.32 23.57 8.18
CA PHE A 97 -4.14 23.07 9.28
C PHE A 97 -4.78 21.73 8.91
N TYR A 98 -5.31 21.62 7.69
CA TYR A 98 -5.94 20.39 7.25
C TYR A 98 -4.94 19.22 7.16
N ALA A 99 -3.69 19.46 6.77
CA ALA A 99 -2.64 18.44 6.78
C ALA A 99 -2.38 17.88 8.19
N LYS A 100 -2.31 18.74 9.22
CA LYS A 100 -2.21 18.31 10.63
C LYS A 100 -3.46 17.54 11.08
N GLU A 101 -4.65 18.01 10.71
CA GLU A 101 -5.91 17.35 11.06
C GLU A 101 -6.01 15.93 10.45
N VAL A 102 -5.50 15.70 9.24
CA VAL A 102 -5.45 14.36 8.64
C VAL A 102 -4.65 13.40 9.50
N ILE A 103 -3.48 13.82 9.99
CA ILE A 103 -2.68 12.98 10.90
C ILE A 103 -3.40 12.83 12.25
N ARG A 104 -4.03 13.88 12.78
CA ARG A 104 -4.83 13.75 14.01
C ARG A 104 -5.95 12.70 13.86
N ARG A 105 -6.63 12.65 12.71
CA ARG A 105 -7.65 11.65 12.38
C ARG A 105 -7.09 10.24 12.28
N PHE A 106 -5.91 10.10 11.66
CA PHE A 106 -5.15 8.84 11.65
C PHE A 106 -4.91 8.36 13.08
N VAL A 107 -4.31 9.22 13.90
CA VAL A 107 -3.96 8.92 15.30
C VAL A 107 -5.20 8.57 16.14
N LYS A 108 -6.31 9.29 15.99
CA LYS A 108 -7.58 8.99 16.66
C LYS A 108 -8.20 7.64 16.27
N THR A 109 -7.79 7.08 15.14
CA THR A 109 -8.31 5.83 14.60
C THR A 109 -7.35 4.66 14.88
N MET A 110 -6.13 4.95 15.33
CA MET A 110 -5.15 3.94 15.73
C MET A 110 -5.68 3.09 16.89
N PRO A 111 -5.26 1.82 16.97
CA PRO A 111 -5.57 0.95 18.10
C PRO A 111 -4.93 1.48 19.37
N ASN A 112 -5.52 1.14 20.53
CA ASN A 112 -5.08 1.65 21.83
C ASN A 112 -3.82 0.93 22.35
N GLN A 113 -2.71 1.05 21.63
CA GLN A 113 -1.40 0.49 21.95
C GLN A 113 -0.28 1.45 21.56
N SER A 114 0.89 1.29 22.17
CA SER A 114 2.05 2.14 21.88
C SER A 114 2.71 1.73 20.56
N PHE A 115 3.06 2.73 19.74
CA PHE A 115 3.93 2.56 18.58
C PHE A 115 5.18 3.42 18.73
N SER A 116 6.32 2.92 18.28
CA SER A 116 7.54 3.73 18.20
C SER A 116 7.28 4.77 17.11
N SER A 117 6.99 6.02 17.49
CA SER A 117 6.51 7.02 16.55
C SER A 117 7.16 8.39 16.72
N THR A 118 7.08 9.20 15.67
CA THR A 118 7.48 10.60 15.68
C THR A 118 6.68 11.41 14.66
N VAL A 119 6.54 12.72 14.92
CA VAL A 119 5.94 13.69 14.01
C VAL A 119 7.00 14.70 13.63
N ILE A 120 7.24 14.80 12.33
CA ILE A 120 8.19 15.71 11.70
C ILE A 120 7.39 16.68 10.84
N THR A 121 7.63 17.98 11.01
CA THR A 121 7.04 19.03 10.19
C THR A 121 8.11 19.59 9.26
N TYR A 122 7.77 19.84 8.00
CA TYR A 122 8.65 20.41 6.98
C TYR A 122 8.15 21.81 6.58
N ASN A 123 9.05 22.79 6.50
CA ASN A 123 8.74 24.12 5.97
C ASN A 123 9.83 24.60 5.01
N ASP A 124 9.43 25.34 3.97
CA ASP A 124 10.32 25.85 2.92
C ASP A 124 10.96 27.18 3.32
N ALA A 125 12.22 27.13 3.73
CA ALA A 125 12.96 28.33 4.13
C ALA A 125 13.65 29.00 2.92
N GLN A 126 13.43 30.30 2.72
CA GLN A 126 14.07 31.08 1.65
C GLN A 126 15.56 31.35 1.90
N ASN A 127 15.97 31.44 3.17
CA ASN A 127 17.36 31.58 3.57
C ASN A 127 17.64 30.50 4.62
N PRO A 128 17.95 29.25 4.20
CA PRO A 128 18.33 28.20 5.11
C PRO A 128 19.69 28.60 5.68
N GLN A 129 19.73 29.39 6.76
CA GLN A 129 20.94 29.53 7.54
C GLN A 129 21.36 28.10 7.89
N ILE A 130 22.58 27.77 7.49
CA ILE A 130 23.18 26.43 7.38
C ILE A 130 23.18 25.76 8.75
N PHE A 131 22.01 25.29 9.17
CA PHE A 131 21.75 24.49 10.35
C PHE A 131 20.43 23.76 10.07
N ALA A 132 20.43 22.83 9.10
CA ALA A 132 19.90 21.53 9.52
C ALA A 132 20.81 21.18 10.71
N PRO A 133 20.32 21.19 11.96
CA PRO A 133 21.22 21.09 13.09
C PRO A 133 22.03 19.82 12.83
N LEU A 134 23.36 19.94 12.79
CA LEU A 134 24.24 18.76 12.72
C LEU A 134 23.94 17.77 13.87
N ASP A 135 23.12 18.21 14.84
CA ASP A 135 22.62 17.51 16.01
C ASP A 135 21.08 17.36 16.07
N ALA A 136 20.33 17.56 14.98
CA ALA A 136 18.91 17.22 14.93
C ALA A 136 18.80 15.70 14.85
N ARG A 137 19.17 15.05 15.94
CA ARG A 137 18.94 13.64 16.18
C ARG A 137 17.44 13.50 16.24
N PHE A 138 16.83 13.30 15.07
CA PHE A 138 15.45 12.89 15.04
C PHE A 138 15.36 11.62 15.86
N SER A 139 14.37 11.57 16.74
CA SER A 139 14.18 10.43 17.63
C SER A 139 12.79 9.89 17.44
N VAL A 140 12.70 8.58 17.55
CA VAL A 140 11.44 7.85 17.58
C VAL A 140 11.28 7.31 19.00
N ALA A 141 10.11 7.50 19.59
CA ALA A 141 9.82 7.07 20.95
C ALA A 141 8.54 6.23 20.97
N PRO A 142 8.40 5.24 21.86
CA PRO A 142 7.14 4.54 22.05
C PRO A 142 6.10 5.53 22.60
N LEU A 143 5.07 5.82 21.82
CA LEU A 143 3.99 6.75 22.18
C LEU A 143 2.63 6.09 22.03
N LEU A 144 1.73 6.37 22.96
CA LEU A 144 0.30 6.09 22.83
C LEU A 144 -0.37 7.09 21.86
N PRO A 145 -1.51 6.74 21.24
CA PRO A 145 -2.22 7.65 20.36
C PRO A 145 -2.57 9.01 21.01
N SER A 146 -2.88 9.03 22.31
CA SER A 146 -3.15 10.27 23.05
C SER A 146 -1.92 11.17 23.17
N GLU A 147 -0.72 10.60 23.32
CA GLU A 147 0.53 11.35 23.44
C GLU A 147 0.93 11.92 22.07
N LEU A 148 0.72 11.14 21.01
CA LEU A 148 0.96 11.56 19.65
C LEU A 148 0.01 12.70 19.22
N GLU A 149 -1.25 12.66 19.65
CA GLU A 149 -2.21 13.76 19.46
C GLU A 149 -1.76 15.05 20.16
N ASN A 150 -1.23 14.94 21.39
CA ASN A 150 -0.66 16.09 22.09
C ASN A 150 0.56 16.64 21.35
N ALA A 151 1.40 15.77 20.77
CA ALA A 151 2.56 16.17 19.98
C ALA A 151 2.17 16.92 18.69
N LEU A 152 1.03 16.59 18.08
CA LEU A 152 0.48 17.31 16.92
C LEU A 152 -0.06 18.70 17.29
N SER A 153 -0.52 18.86 18.52
CA SER A 153 -1.17 20.08 19.01
C SER A 153 -0.18 21.09 19.60
N GLY A 154 1.01 20.63 20.03
CA GLY A 154 2.01 21.46 20.68
C GLY A 154 3.18 21.85 19.77
N ASP A 155 3.50 23.15 19.73
CA ASP A 155 4.63 23.72 18.94
C ASP A 155 6.03 23.22 19.35
N ARG A 156 6.15 22.48 20.47
CA ARG A 156 7.43 22.11 21.10
C ARG A 156 7.77 20.61 21.08
N ALA A 157 6.82 19.75 20.71
CA ALA A 157 7.02 18.29 20.71
C ALA A 157 7.19 17.71 19.30
N SER A 158 6.75 18.44 18.26
CA SER A 158 7.03 18.07 16.87
C SER A 158 8.45 18.44 16.49
N GLN A 159 9.15 17.52 15.85
CA GLN A 159 10.47 17.77 15.28
C GLN A 159 10.29 18.58 13.99
N HIS A 160 11.17 19.53 13.70
CA HIS A 160 10.98 20.46 12.57
C HIS A 160 12.18 20.43 11.61
N ILE A 161 11.89 20.53 10.31
CA ILE A 161 12.87 20.62 9.23
C ILE A 161 12.61 21.90 8.44
N GLU A 162 13.60 22.80 8.43
CA GLU A 162 13.61 24.02 7.62
C GLU A 162 14.64 23.90 6.50
N VAL A 163 14.19 23.54 5.30
CA VAL A 163 15.06 23.36 4.12
C VAL A 163 14.36 23.84 2.86
N GLN A 164 15.10 24.00 1.76
CA GLN A 164 14.53 24.60 0.54
C GLN A 164 13.49 23.71 -0.14
N THR A 165 13.67 22.38 -0.13
CA THR A 165 12.80 21.46 -0.88
C THR A 165 12.38 20.26 -0.05
N LEU A 166 11.21 19.71 -0.36
CA LEU A 166 10.69 18.49 0.27
C LEU A 166 11.63 17.29 0.06
N SER A 167 12.30 17.21 -1.10
CA SER A 167 13.26 16.13 -1.39
C SER A 167 14.44 16.13 -0.39
N VAL A 168 14.97 17.29 -0.04
CA VAL A 168 16.03 17.43 0.97
C VAL A 168 15.50 17.05 2.36
N ALA A 169 14.27 17.45 2.70
CA ALA A 169 13.66 17.05 3.97
C ALA A 169 13.51 15.53 4.09
N LEU A 170 13.14 14.85 2.99
CA LEU A 170 13.03 13.40 2.94
C LEU A 170 14.39 12.70 3.05
N ASP A 171 15.49 13.33 2.62
CA ASP A 171 16.84 12.77 2.83
C ASP A 171 17.21 12.74 4.33
N PHE A 172 16.79 13.73 5.14
CA PHE A 172 16.94 13.67 6.61
C PHE A 172 16.07 12.58 7.24
N VAL A 173 14.83 12.43 6.76
CA VAL A 173 13.94 11.33 7.20
C VAL A 173 14.52 9.97 6.83
N SER A 174 15.20 9.87 5.69
CA SER A 174 15.88 8.66 5.24
C SER A 174 17.03 8.26 6.16
N GLU A 175 17.77 9.24 6.68
CA GLU A 175 18.80 8.98 7.69
C GLU A 175 18.19 8.44 8.98
N LEU A 176 17.10 9.05 9.48
CA LEU A 176 16.37 8.57 10.65
C LEU A 176 15.93 7.13 10.47
N VAL A 177 15.15 6.86 9.42
CA VAL A 177 14.54 5.54 9.17
C VAL A 177 15.61 4.48 8.90
N GLY A 178 16.69 4.82 8.20
CA GLY A 178 17.80 3.91 7.95
C GLY A 178 18.56 3.48 9.20
N ASN A 179 18.40 4.19 10.32
CA ASN A 179 19.01 3.85 11.62
C ASN A 179 18.03 3.11 12.56
N LEU A 180 16.77 2.94 12.17
CA LEU A 180 15.78 2.20 12.96
C LEU A 180 15.90 0.69 12.68
N ALA A 181 15.90 -0.11 13.73
CA ALA A 181 15.91 -1.56 13.64
C ALA A 181 14.47 -2.08 13.64
N GLY A 182 13.95 -2.41 12.46
CA GLY A 182 12.61 -2.99 12.31
C GLY A 182 11.81 -2.38 11.16
N PRO A 183 10.63 -2.95 10.84
CA PRO A 183 9.78 -2.46 9.77
C PRO A 183 9.22 -1.08 10.11
N SER A 184 9.37 -0.15 9.17
CA SER A 184 9.03 1.26 9.35
C SER A 184 8.00 1.71 8.32
N ALA A 185 7.05 2.54 8.73
CA ALA A 185 6.19 3.29 7.82
C ALA A 185 6.47 4.79 7.90
N VAL A 186 6.58 5.41 6.73
CA VAL A 186 6.58 6.86 6.59
C VAL A 186 5.25 7.28 5.99
N VAL A 187 4.54 8.19 6.66
CA VAL A 187 3.28 8.78 6.20
C VAL A 187 3.52 10.25 5.93
N LEU A 188 3.62 10.61 4.64
CA LEU A 188 3.84 11.97 4.19
C LEU A 188 2.51 12.64 3.82
N VAL A 189 2.22 13.81 4.39
CA VAL A 189 1.09 14.66 3.97
C VAL A 189 1.65 15.91 3.29
N THR A 190 1.34 16.11 2.01
CA THR A 190 1.90 17.22 1.21
C THR A 190 0.96 17.64 0.09
N ALA A 191 1.25 18.77 -0.57
CA ALA A 191 0.57 19.14 -1.80
C ALA A 191 1.02 18.25 -2.96
N TRP A 192 0.08 17.88 -3.85
CA TRP A 192 0.42 17.10 -5.06
C TRP A 192 1.47 17.78 -5.95
N SER A 193 1.55 19.11 -5.93
CA SER A 193 2.55 19.88 -6.69
C SER A 193 3.98 19.73 -6.18
N GLN A 194 4.18 19.23 -4.96
CA GLN A 194 5.51 18.98 -4.40
C GLN A 194 6.08 17.63 -4.86
N ILE A 195 5.24 16.70 -5.33
CA ILE A 195 5.68 15.36 -5.75
C ILE A 195 6.23 15.43 -7.18
N ASP A 196 7.49 15.85 -7.29
CA ASP A 196 8.26 15.86 -8.53
C ASP A 196 9.27 14.70 -8.59
N GLU A 197 10.10 14.67 -9.64
CA GLU A 197 11.14 13.66 -9.83
C GLU A 197 12.19 13.68 -8.71
N SER A 198 12.47 14.84 -8.11
CA SER A 198 13.43 14.95 -7.01
C SER A 198 12.93 14.24 -5.74
N VAL A 199 11.63 14.36 -5.46
CA VAL A 199 10.96 13.66 -4.35
C VAL A 199 10.90 12.16 -4.62
N GLU A 200 10.60 11.76 -5.85
CA GLU A 200 10.64 10.35 -6.26
C GLU A 200 12.02 9.73 -6.03
N HIS A 201 13.08 10.41 -6.47
CA HIS A 201 14.45 9.96 -6.23
C HIS A 201 14.81 9.91 -4.73
N ALA A 202 14.34 10.84 -3.92
CA ALA A 202 14.56 10.82 -2.47
C ALA A 202 13.89 9.59 -1.81
N VAL A 203 12.64 9.29 -2.17
CA VAL A 203 11.94 8.09 -1.68
C VAL A 203 12.63 6.81 -2.14
N MET A 204 13.12 6.76 -3.38
CA MET A 204 13.88 5.61 -3.89
C MET A 204 15.19 5.42 -3.13
N ARG A 205 15.94 6.50 -2.85
CA ARG A 205 17.14 6.44 -1.99
C ARG A 205 16.81 5.92 -0.59
N MET A 206 15.69 6.38 -0.02
CA MET A 206 15.22 5.92 1.30
C MET A 206 14.96 4.41 1.32
N ARG A 207 14.21 3.90 0.34
CA ARG A 207 13.94 2.45 0.20
C ARG A 207 15.22 1.64 0.01
N GLN A 208 16.12 2.12 -0.83
CA GLN A 208 17.43 1.50 -1.05
C GLN A 208 18.23 1.44 0.24
N ARG A 209 18.32 2.54 1.00
CA ARG A 209 19.08 2.61 2.26
C ARG A 209 18.60 1.57 3.28
N VAL A 210 17.30 1.48 3.51
CA VAL A 210 16.72 0.49 4.44
C VAL A 210 17.03 -0.94 3.98
N SER A 211 16.94 -1.20 2.68
CA SER A 211 17.26 -2.51 2.09
C SER A 211 18.74 -2.88 2.23
N PHE A 212 19.66 -1.93 1.97
CA PHE A 212 21.11 -2.15 2.03
C PHE A 212 21.64 -2.25 3.46
N ALA A 213 21.06 -1.52 4.42
CA ALA A 213 21.42 -1.65 5.83
C ALA A 213 21.20 -3.08 6.36
N HIS A 214 20.32 -3.85 5.73
CA HIS A 214 19.95 -5.20 6.15
C HIS A 214 20.44 -6.32 5.20
N ASN A 215 20.90 -6.00 3.98
CA ASN A 215 21.34 -6.98 2.95
C ASN A 215 22.77 -6.74 2.43
N ALA A 216 23.74 -6.49 3.31
CA ALA A 216 25.16 -6.60 2.95
C ALA A 216 25.59 -8.08 2.94
N HIS A 217 25.15 -8.86 1.96
CA HIS A 217 25.76 -10.14 1.61
C HIS A 217 26.55 -10.01 0.31
N ILE A 218 27.87 -10.13 0.43
CA ILE A 218 28.82 -10.39 -0.65
C ILE A 218 28.33 -11.61 -1.44
N LEU A 219 28.45 -11.56 -2.77
CA LEU A 219 28.20 -12.66 -3.70
C LEU A 219 28.72 -14.00 -3.14
N MET A 220 27.83 -14.97 -2.96
CA MET A 220 28.17 -16.38 -2.84
C MET A 220 27.45 -17.14 -3.97
N PRO A 221 28.12 -18.10 -4.63
CA PRO A 221 27.66 -18.66 -5.90
C PRO A 221 26.56 -19.72 -5.75
N GLU A 222 25.88 -19.90 -6.88
CA GLU A 222 24.90 -20.91 -7.30
C GLU A 222 24.77 -22.18 -6.45
N SER A 223 23.60 -22.37 -5.83
CA SER A 223 22.69 -23.51 -6.10
C SER A 223 21.60 -23.65 -5.02
N SER A 224 20.38 -23.85 -5.52
CA SER A 224 19.18 -24.37 -4.83
C SER A 224 18.44 -23.49 -3.82
N ALA A 225 17.10 -23.57 -3.94
CA ALA A 225 16.04 -22.99 -3.13
C ALA A 225 15.83 -21.48 -3.29
N ILE A 226 14.78 -21.12 -4.04
CA ILE A 226 14.14 -19.81 -3.90
C ILE A 226 13.65 -19.72 -2.46
N ASN A 227 14.45 -19.05 -1.64
CA ASN A 227 14.06 -18.62 -0.30
C ASN A 227 13.63 -17.17 -0.47
N TRP A 228 12.32 -16.91 -0.46
CA TRP A 228 11.81 -15.55 -0.37
C TRP A 228 12.33 -14.97 0.95
N PRO A 229 13.18 -13.93 0.93
CA PRO A 229 13.78 -13.46 2.15
C PRO A 229 12.69 -12.86 3.04
N HIS A 230 12.58 -13.37 4.25
CA HIS A 230 11.93 -12.67 5.35
C HIS A 230 12.57 -11.27 5.46
N SER A 231 11.87 -10.23 5.00
CA SER A 231 12.29 -8.85 5.22
C SER A 231 12.10 -8.53 6.70
N GLN A 232 13.20 -8.53 7.48
CA GLN A 232 13.12 -8.14 8.90
C GLN A 232 13.19 -6.62 9.10
N ALA A 233 13.44 -5.83 8.06
CA ALA A 233 13.22 -4.38 8.06
C ALA A 233 12.78 -3.91 6.67
N GLY A 234 11.46 -3.76 6.50
CA GLY A 234 10.86 -3.18 5.30
C GLY A 234 10.47 -1.72 5.52
N LEU A 235 10.50 -0.91 4.47
CA LEU A 235 9.95 0.44 4.47
C LEU A 235 8.66 0.50 3.66
N CYS A 236 7.57 0.91 4.30
CA CYS A 236 6.34 1.28 3.61
C CYS A 236 6.21 2.79 3.53
N PHE A 237 6.05 3.34 2.33
CA PHE A 237 5.96 4.78 2.12
C PHE A 237 4.56 5.16 1.64
N TYR A 238 3.81 5.85 2.48
CA TYR A 238 2.44 6.30 2.20
C TYR A 238 2.43 7.80 1.98
N THR A 239 1.69 8.26 0.97
CA THR A 239 1.48 9.70 0.78
C THR A 239 0.01 10.07 0.79
N ILE A 240 -0.30 11.17 1.45
CA ILE A 240 -1.62 11.78 1.44
C ILE A 240 -1.48 13.14 0.78
N GLY A 241 -1.95 13.24 -0.46
CA GLY A 241 -1.91 14.50 -1.18
C GLY A 241 -3.12 15.37 -0.87
N VAL A 242 -2.87 16.59 -0.39
CA VAL A 242 -3.90 17.57 -0.08
C VAL A 242 -4.51 18.10 -1.40
N GLY A 243 -5.83 17.97 -1.54
CA GLY A 243 -6.60 18.30 -2.74
C GLY A 243 -7.39 17.12 -3.32
N ASN A 244 -8.11 17.34 -4.42
CA ASN A 244 -9.08 16.40 -5.00
C ASN A 244 -8.61 15.70 -6.30
N ARG A 245 -7.32 15.77 -6.64
CA ARG A 245 -6.79 15.15 -7.87
C ARG A 245 -6.66 13.64 -7.71
N MET A 246 -6.98 12.90 -8.79
CA MET A 246 -7.02 11.43 -8.79
C MET A 246 -5.71 10.81 -8.29
N SER A 247 -5.89 9.84 -7.40
CA SER A 247 -4.92 9.18 -6.54
C SER A 247 -4.00 8.20 -7.31
N ARG A 248 -3.12 8.72 -8.16
CA ARG A 248 -1.98 7.98 -8.70
C ARG A 248 -0.75 8.88 -8.60
N SER A 249 0.08 8.61 -7.61
CA SER A 249 1.36 9.30 -7.43
C SER A 249 2.45 8.61 -8.26
N ARG A 250 3.52 9.35 -8.59
CA ARG A 250 4.75 8.77 -9.15
C ARG A 250 5.50 7.87 -8.16
N LEU A 251 5.11 7.90 -6.87
CA LEU A 251 5.77 7.16 -5.79
C LEU A 251 5.31 5.68 -5.67
N GLU A 252 4.26 5.30 -6.40
CA GLU A 252 3.68 3.96 -6.39
C GLU A 252 4.39 3.04 -7.39
N ASN A 253 5.18 2.09 -6.89
CA ASN A 253 5.79 1.03 -7.70
C ASN A 253 5.23 -0.33 -7.26
N ALA A 254 5.02 -1.24 -8.22
CA ALA A 254 4.46 -2.57 -7.96
C ALA A 254 5.29 -3.39 -6.97
N ASP A 255 6.60 -3.18 -6.95
CA ASP A 255 7.55 -3.91 -6.10
C ASP A 255 7.76 -3.27 -4.72
N SER A 256 7.04 -2.18 -4.40
CA SER A 256 7.29 -1.37 -3.21
C SER A 256 6.09 -1.31 -2.28
N CYS A 257 6.32 -1.41 -0.96
CA CYS A 257 5.26 -1.23 0.01
C CYS A 257 4.83 0.26 0.12
N GLY A 258 3.52 0.46 0.22
CA GLY A 258 2.90 1.77 0.39
C GLY A 258 2.14 2.23 -0.85
N PHE A 259 1.30 3.25 -0.67
CA PHE A 259 0.47 3.81 -1.73
C PHE A 259 0.14 5.27 -1.45
N SER A 260 -0.44 5.94 -2.43
CA SER A 260 -0.83 7.34 -2.32
C SER A 260 -2.34 7.47 -2.29
N ALA A 261 -2.83 8.35 -1.43
CA ALA A 261 -4.23 8.66 -1.26
C ALA A 261 -4.47 10.16 -1.44
N ALA A 262 -5.56 10.54 -2.11
CA ALA A 262 -6.06 11.91 -1.98
C ALA A 262 -6.67 12.12 -0.60
N VAL A 263 -6.56 13.32 -0.06
CA VAL A 263 -7.11 13.64 1.25
C VAL A 263 -8.61 13.34 1.34
N ASP A 264 -9.37 13.57 0.27
CA ASP A 264 -10.80 13.26 0.20
C ASP A 264 -11.09 11.76 0.33
N LYS A 265 -10.16 10.88 -0.11
CA LYS A 265 -10.29 9.43 0.01
C LYS A 265 -10.05 8.92 1.43
N VAL A 266 -9.40 9.68 2.29
CA VAL A 266 -9.14 9.31 3.69
C VAL A 266 -9.90 10.19 4.67
N ALA A 267 -10.70 11.13 4.17
CA ALA A 267 -11.37 12.11 5.01
C ALA A 267 -12.51 11.52 5.86
N GLN A 268 -13.20 10.49 5.35
CA GLN A 268 -14.30 9.84 6.07
C GLN A 268 -13.77 8.82 7.09
N SER A 269 -14.53 8.60 8.16
CA SER A 269 -14.16 7.68 9.26
C SER A 269 -13.88 6.26 8.79
N SER A 270 -14.74 5.69 7.96
CA SER A 270 -14.58 4.32 7.44
C SER A 270 -13.35 4.19 6.56
N THR A 271 -13.11 5.17 5.69
CA THR A 271 -11.96 5.19 4.80
C THR A 271 -10.65 5.45 5.54
N MET A 272 -10.68 6.30 6.58
CA MET A 272 -9.52 6.51 7.45
C MET A 272 -9.18 5.22 8.21
N ALA A 273 -10.19 4.50 8.72
CA ALA A 273 -9.99 3.21 9.37
C ALA A 273 -9.32 2.19 8.45
N ASN A 274 -9.79 2.08 7.20
CA ASN A 274 -9.16 1.20 6.21
C ASN A 274 -7.73 1.64 5.86
N PHE A 275 -7.47 2.95 5.79
CA PHE A 275 -6.13 3.49 5.56
C PHE A 275 -5.19 3.16 6.73
N VAL A 276 -5.61 3.41 7.97
CA VAL A 276 -4.85 3.10 9.19
C VAL A 276 -4.58 1.60 9.29
N GLU A 277 -5.58 0.76 9.05
CA GLU A 277 -5.42 -0.70 8.99
C GLU A 277 -4.36 -1.09 7.95
N SER A 278 -4.43 -0.53 6.75
CA SER A 278 -3.45 -0.80 5.68
C SER A 278 -2.04 -0.33 6.02
N VAL A 279 -1.90 0.75 6.81
CA VAL A 279 -0.58 1.25 7.24
C VAL A 279 0.00 0.35 8.34
N LEU A 280 -0.81 -0.02 9.34
CA LEU A 280 -0.36 -0.65 10.57
C LEU A 280 -0.29 -2.18 10.50
N TYR A 281 -1.14 -2.81 9.69
CA TYR A 281 -1.32 -4.25 9.66
C TYR A 281 -1.14 -4.82 8.26
N LYS A 282 -0.75 -6.09 8.19
CA LYS A 282 -0.87 -6.92 7.00
C LYS A 282 -2.18 -7.72 7.09
N GLY A 283 -2.39 -8.61 6.11
CA GLY A 283 -3.57 -9.47 6.10
C GLY A 283 -3.69 -10.34 7.36
N PRO A 284 -4.80 -11.07 7.48
CA PRO A 284 -4.98 -12.06 8.54
C PRO A 284 -3.81 -13.05 8.57
N ALA A 285 -3.45 -13.52 9.76
CA ALA A 285 -2.43 -14.54 9.93
C ALA A 285 -2.83 -15.88 9.26
N ASP A 286 -1.81 -16.57 8.77
CA ASP A 286 -1.85 -17.94 8.25
C ASP A 286 -0.57 -18.63 8.74
N GLU A 287 -0.65 -19.26 9.93
CA GLU A 287 0.51 -19.75 10.69
C GLU A 287 1.19 -20.94 10.01
N ASP A 288 0.40 -21.85 9.42
CA ASP A 288 0.90 -23.05 8.74
C ASP A 288 1.07 -22.90 7.22
N ARG A 289 0.61 -21.77 6.67
CA ARG A 289 0.80 -21.33 5.28
C ARG A 289 0.13 -22.28 4.28
N ASP A 290 -1.02 -22.82 4.65
CA ASP A 290 -1.82 -23.66 3.76
C ASP A 290 -2.77 -22.88 2.84
N GLY A 291 -2.87 -21.56 3.04
CA GLY A 291 -3.68 -20.64 2.26
C GLY A 291 -5.05 -20.32 2.86
N ILE A 292 -5.39 -20.90 4.01
CA ILE A 292 -6.58 -20.59 4.79
C ILE A 292 -6.17 -19.85 6.06
N TYR A 293 -6.70 -18.64 6.24
CA TYR A 293 -6.35 -17.82 7.40
C TYR A 293 -6.78 -18.47 8.72
N ASP A 294 -5.99 -18.26 9.78
CA ASP A 294 -6.17 -18.89 11.11
C ASP A 294 -7.55 -18.67 11.75
N TYR A 295 -8.22 -17.56 11.40
CA TYR A 295 -9.55 -17.25 11.92
C TYR A 295 -10.67 -18.03 11.21
N GLN A 296 -10.37 -18.67 10.08
CA GLN A 296 -11.27 -19.55 9.31
C GLN A 296 -10.80 -21.00 9.30
N ASP A 297 -9.53 -21.26 9.58
CA ASP A 297 -8.94 -22.59 9.58
C ASP A 297 -9.46 -23.46 10.73
N ARG A 298 -9.91 -24.66 10.39
CA ARG A 298 -10.41 -25.69 11.32
C ARG A 298 -9.38 -26.78 11.60
N CYS A 299 -8.32 -26.86 10.82
CA CYS A 299 -7.31 -27.90 10.85
C CYS A 299 -5.90 -27.28 10.99
N PRO A 300 -5.59 -26.66 12.14
CA PRO A 300 -4.32 -25.97 12.33
C PRO A 300 -3.13 -26.93 12.29
N ASN A 301 -1.99 -26.43 11.81
CA ASN A 301 -0.73 -27.16 11.59
C ASN A 301 -0.82 -28.14 10.41
N THR A 302 -1.52 -27.75 9.34
CA THR A 302 -1.44 -28.46 8.08
C THR A 302 -0.01 -28.48 7.57
N GLN A 303 0.46 -29.68 7.18
CA GLN A 303 1.81 -29.81 6.64
C GLN A 303 1.95 -29.03 5.33
N LEU A 304 3.03 -28.25 5.23
CA LEU A 304 3.30 -27.42 4.06
C LEU A 304 3.29 -28.23 2.75
N GLY A 305 2.57 -27.72 1.74
CA GLY A 305 2.41 -28.36 0.43
C GLY A 305 1.28 -29.40 0.34
N LYS A 306 0.48 -29.60 1.40
CA LYS A 306 -0.75 -30.40 1.32
C LYS A 306 -1.85 -29.63 0.60
N ILE A 307 -2.67 -30.37 -0.15
CA ILE A 307 -3.89 -29.82 -0.76
C ILE A 307 -4.97 -29.81 0.32
N VAL A 308 -5.37 -28.60 0.72
CA VAL A 308 -6.44 -28.36 1.69
C VAL A 308 -7.77 -28.06 1.01
N ASP A 309 -8.87 -28.23 1.74
CA ASP A 309 -10.18 -27.71 1.35
C ASP A 309 -10.42 -26.29 1.90
N TYR A 310 -11.63 -25.77 1.72
CA TYR A 310 -12.00 -24.42 2.18
C TYR A 310 -12.01 -24.26 3.71
N SER A 311 -11.85 -25.36 4.45
CA SER A 311 -11.77 -25.37 5.92
C SER A 311 -10.33 -25.51 6.43
N GLY A 312 -9.32 -25.54 5.55
CA GLY A 312 -7.91 -25.78 5.88
C GLY A 312 -7.57 -27.26 6.10
N CYS A 313 -8.50 -28.18 5.85
CA CYS A 313 -8.28 -29.60 6.17
C CYS A 313 -7.67 -30.38 4.99
N PRO A 314 -6.67 -31.26 5.21
CA PRO A 314 -6.07 -32.05 4.14
C PRO A 314 -7.08 -32.96 3.44
N ARG A 315 -7.19 -32.85 2.10
CA ARG A 315 -8.13 -33.67 1.31
C ARG A 315 -7.73 -35.14 1.20
N PHE A 316 -6.45 -35.46 1.46
CA PHE A 316 -5.91 -36.80 1.32
C PHE A 316 -5.23 -37.24 2.64
N PRO A 317 -5.60 -38.40 3.21
CA PRO A 317 -4.94 -38.93 4.40
C PRO A 317 -3.47 -39.24 4.12
N THR A 318 -2.60 -38.91 5.07
CA THR A 318 -1.13 -39.04 4.97
C THR A 318 -0.62 -40.48 4.89
N ASN A 319 -1.47 -41.48 5.13
CA ASN A 319 -1.08 -42.89 5.13
C ASN A 319 -1.32 -43.59 3.79
N ARG A 320 -0.33 -43.52 2.90
CA ARG A 320 -0.03 -44.62 1.94
C ARG A 320 1.46 -44.93 1.77
N PHE A 321 2.38 -44.06 2.20
CA PHE A 321 3.81 -44.29 2.05
C PHE A 321 4.49 -44.91 3.29
N ALA A 322 3.86 -44.88 4.48
CA ALA A 322 4.39 -45.54 5.69
C ALA A 322 4.17 -47.06 5.74
N GLN A 323 3.52 -47.66 4.72
CA GLN A 323 3.27 -49.11 4.64
C GLN A 323 4.11 -49.82 3.57
N MET A 324 5.10 -49.14 2.98
CA MET A 324 6.01 -49.75 1.99
C MET A 324 7.44 -49.99 2.52
N GLU A 325 7.69 -49.73 3.81
CA GLU A 325 8.96 -50.03 4.50
C GLU A 325 8.83 -51.12 5.59
N GLN A 326 7.83 -52.01 5.46
CA GLN A 326 7.77 -53.28 6.19
C GLN A 326 7.59 -54.42 5.21
#